data_AF-A0A415TPU7-F1
#
_entry.id   AF-A0A415TPU7-F1
#
_cell.length_a   1.000
_cell.length_b   1.000
_cell.length_c   1.000
_cell.angle_alpha   90.00
_cell.angle_beta   90.00
_cell.angle_gamma   90.00
#
_symmetry.space_group_name_H-M   'P 1'
#
loop_
_entity.id
_entity.type
_entity.pdbx_description
1 polymer ?
#
loop_
_entity_poly.entity_id
_entity_poly.type
_entity_poly.pdbx_seq_one_letter_code
_entity_poly.pdbx_strand_id
1 'polypeptide(L)'
;MKKIHALVMSLIMLFIVLAPAQNVEAAGKSLKVSEKAFFKEMKEFDYKGMNRYVKDWGEGGQLVSAFYMVPSGKKYFAKCASKMSYRIISTKKKGNKADVKVKFRYVNCEDFTFNFCMNAFYYMADGKLDNLSSMSEKQLIKLVNGIIDKSQKDTKFNRFKTKTVTIRFVKAKNCWKVQKVSDKLADVMMANFASNLQNLATFSISSACGEKSAYVIPETSEYGTVQKKVLVKVLKNIYGRKPELSA
;
A
#
# COMPACT_ATOMS: atom_id res chain seq x y z
N MET A 1 -13.69 10.12 17.35
CA MET A 1 -12.35 10.62 16.93
C MET A 1 -11.24 9.59 17.04
N LYS A 2 -11.02 8.90 18.17
CA LYS A 2 -9.90 7.94 18.32
C LYS A 2 -10.05 6.62 17.55
N LYS A 3 -11.27 6.14 17.28
CA LYS A 3 -11.52 4.77 16.79
C LYS A 3 -11.15 4.51 15.32
N ILE A 4 -11.33 5.45 14.40
CA ILE A 4 -11.01 5.26 12.97
C ILE A 4 -9.51 5.40 12.72
N HIS A 5 -8.87 6.40 13.34
CA HIS A 5 -7.43 6.55 13.28
C HIS A 5 -6.74 5.38 14.00
N ALA A 6 -7.24 4.97 15.18
CA ALA A 6 -6.80 3.74 15.82
C ALA A 6 -7.04 2.51 14.94
N LEU A 7 -8.18 2.40 14.23
CA LEU A 7 -8.44 1.25 13.34
C LEU A 7 -7.45 1.18 12.16
N VAL A 8 -7.25 2.30 11.45
CA VAL A 8 -6.33 2.35 10.30
C VAL A 8 -4.91 2.09 10.79
N MET A 9 -4.52 2.65 11.93
CA MET A 9 -3.23 2.41 12.56
C MET A 9 -3.12 0.99 13.15
N SER A 10 -4.20 0.38 13.63
CA SER A 10 -4.26 -0.99 14.13
C SER A 10 -4.20 -2.00 13.00
N LEU A 11 -4.85 -1.75 11.86
CA LEU A 11 -4.71 -2.55 10.63
C LEU A 11 -3.30 -2.43 10.04
N ILE A 12 -2.67 -1.25 10.11
CA ILE A 12 -1.26 -1.07 9.72
C ILE A 12 -0.33 -1.79 10.71
N MET A 13 -0.53 -1.65 12.03
CA MET A 13 0.23 -2.35 13.08
C MET A 13 0.09 -3.88 13.01
N LEU A 14 -1.09 -4.38 12.65
CA LEU A 14 -1.37 -5.80 12.41
C LEU A 14 -0.42 -6.42 11.37
N PHE A 15 -0.02 -5.62 10.39
CA PHE A 15 0.89 -5.99 9.32
C PHE A 15 2.38 -5.86 9.72
N ILE A 16 2.71 -5.14 10.79
CA ILE A 16 4.08 -4.97 11.32
C ILE A 16 4.55 -6.23 12.07
N VAL A 17 3.65 -6.94 12.76
CA VAL A 17 3.98 -8.10 13.62
C VAL A 17 4.41 -9.33 12.81
N LEU A 18 4.02 -9.43 11.53
CA LEU A 18 4.16 -10.65 10.74
C LEU A 18 5.46 -10.74 9.91
N ALA A 19 6.39 -9.78 9.97
CA ALA A 19 7.53 -9.75 9.05
C ALA A 19 8.77 -10.49 9.59
N PRO A 20 9.10 -11.72 9.11
CA PRO A 20 10.41 -12.31 9.37
C PRO A 20 11.48 -11.70 8.46
N ALA A 21 12.61 -11.32 9.06
CA ALA A 21 13.83 -10.98 8.35
C ALA A 21 14.53 -12.27 7.89
N GLN A 22 14.53 -12.57 6.59
CA GLN A 22 15.28 -13.71 6.04
C GLN A 22 16.15 -13.28 4.85
N ASN A 23 17.40 -12.94 5.12
CA ASN A 23 18.38 -12.59 4.11
C ASN A 23 18.89 -13.85 3.38
N VAL A 24 18.71 -13.92 2.06
CA VAL A 24 19.37 -14.90 1.19
C VAL A 24 20.20 -14.13 0.15
N GLU A 25 21.43 -14.56 -0.11
CA GLU A 25 22.37 -13.85 -1.01
C GLU A 25 21.99 -13.99 -2.50
N ALA A 26 22.17 -12.91 -3.28
CA ALA A 26 21.99 -12.89 -4.73
C ALA A 26 23.33 -12.98 -5.48
N ALA A 27 23.33 -13.65 -6.63
CA ALA A 27 24.47 -13.68 -7.55
C ALA A 27 24.24 -12.73 -8.75
N GLY A 28 25.14 -11.77 -8.99
CA GLY A 28 25.08 -10.94 -10.20
C GLY A 28 26.12 -9.83 -10.27
N LYS A 29 27.19 -9.99 -11.09
CA LYS A 29 28.41 -9.15 -11.04
C LYS A 29 28.22 -7.68 -11.43
N SER A 30 27.20 -7.30 -12.22
CA SER A 30 27.02 -5.93 -12.72
C SER A 30 25.74 -5.26 -12.21
N LEU A 31 25.77 -3.93 -12.11
CA LEU A 31 24.61 -3.12 -11.70
C LEU A 31 23.39 -3.39 -12.59
N LYS A 32 23.57 -3.41 -13.91
CA LYS A 32 22.50 -3.66 -14.89
C LYS A 32 21.83 -5.02 -14.70
N VAL A 33 22.60 -6.05 -14.35
CA VAL A 33 22.07 -7.39 -14.07
C VAL A 33 21.24 -7.37 -12.79
N SER A 34 21.73 -6.76 -11.71
CA SER A 34 20.99 -6.65 -10.46
C SER A 34 19.74 -5.78 -10.57
N GLU A 35 19.80 -4.67 -11.31
CA GLU A 35 18.63 -3.83 -11.62
C GLU A 35 17.54 -4.65 -12.34
N LYS A 36 17.91 -5.34 -13.42
CA LYS A 36 16.97 -6.15 -14.21
C LYS A 36 16.36 -7.26 -13.37
N ALA A 37 17.16 -7.94 -12.55
CA ALA A 37 16.68 -8.97 -11.65
C ALA A 37 15.72 -8.40 -10.61
N PHE A 38 16.11 -7.35 -9.89
CA PHE A 38 15.24 -6.68 -8.91
C PHE A 38 13.89 -6.24 -9.52
N PHE A 39 13.90 -5.60 -10.70
CA PHE A 39 12.66 -5.18 -11.36
C PHE A 39 11.82 -6.34 -11.87
N LYS A 40 12.43 -7.48 -12.22
CA LYS A 40 11.69 -8.72 -12.52
C LYS A 40 10.93 -9.21 -11.29
N GLU A 41 11.62 -9.37 -10.16
CA GLU A 41 10.98 -9.80 -8.90
C GLU A 41 9.87 -8.82 -8.48
N MET A 42 10.10 -7.52 -8.67
CA MET A 42 9.10 -6.48 -8.41
C MET A 42 7.86 -6.63 -9.29
N LYS A 43 8.00 -6.98 -10.58
CA LYS A 43 6.88 -7.24 -11.50
C LYS A 43 6.13 -8.53 -11.19
N GLU A 44 6.79 -9.50 -10.57
CA GLU A 44 6.20 -10.75 -10.10
C GLU A 44 5.59 -10.62 -8.70
N PHE A 45 5.80 -9.47 -8.05
CA PHE A 45 5.49 -9.24 -6.63
C PHE A 45 6.08 -10.35 -5.73
N ASP A 46 7.27 -10.85 -6.10
CA ASP A 46 8.00 -11.84 -5.32
C ASP A 46 8.83 -11.15 -4.24
N TYR A 47 8.27 -11.01 -3.04
CA TYR A 47 8.98 -10.42 -1.90
C TYR A 47 10.25 -11.19 -1.53
N LYS A 48 10.22 -12.54 -1.59
CA LYS A 48 11.40 -13.36 -1.27
C LYS A 48 12.49 -13.14 -2.32
N GLY A 49 12.10 -13.06 -3.58
CA GLY A 49 12.99 -12.73 -4.69
C GLY A 49 13.60 -11.35 -4.58
N MET A 50 12.78 -10.33 -4.31
CA MET A 50 13.22 -8.95 -4.06
C MET A 50 14.20 -8.88 -2.89
N ASN A 51 13.98 -9.66 -1.81
CA ASN A 51 14.82 -9.61 -0.62
C ASN A 51 16.28 -9.98 -0.89
N ARG A 52 16.55 -10.77 -1.94
CA ARG A 52 17.93 -11.06 -2.38
C ARG A 52 18.67 -9.78 -2.81
N TYR A 53 17.94 -8.79 -3.32
CA TYR A 53 18.45 -7.53 -3.86
C TYR A 53 18.16 -6.31 -3.00
N VAL A 54 17.61 -6.45 -1.80
CA VAL A 54 17.31 -5.35 -0.88
C VAL A 54 18.15 -5.51 0.39
N LYS A 55 18.76 -4.43 0.89
CA LYS A 55 19.47 -4.44 2.19
C LYS A 55 18.59 -3.99 3.34
N ASP A 56 17.77 -2.98 3.10
CA ASP A 56 16.87 -2.37 4.09
C ASP A 56 15.52 -2.10 3.40
N TRP A 57 14.45 -2.62 3.97
CA TRP A 57 13.09 -2.43 3.46
C TRP A 57 12.47 -1.09 3.88
N GLY A 58 13.07 -0.40 4.85
CA GLY A 58 12.49 0.79 5.46
C GLY A 58 11.09 0.54 6.03
N GLU A 59 10.41 1.62 6.39
CA GLU A 59 9.05 1.56 6.94
C GLU A 59 8.03 1.17 5.86
N GLY A 60 8.11 1.80 4.68
CA GLY A 60 7.23 1.48 3.55
C GLY A 60 7.27 0.01 3.11
N GLY A 61 8.38 -0.70 3.34
CA GLY A 61 8.51 -2.12 3.00
C GLY A 61 7.69 -3.06 3.88
N GLN A 62 7.29 -2.64 5.08
CA GLN A 62 6.46 -3.46 5.99
C GLN A 62 5.10 -3.77 5.37
N LEU A 63 4.49 -2.79 4.69
CA LEU A 63 3.22 -3.02 3.97
C LEU A 63 3.39 -4.02 2.83
N VAL A 64 4.54 -4.02 2.15
CA VAL A 64 4.82 -4.96 1.05
C VAL A 64 4.90 -6.39 1.58
N SER A 65 5.67 -6.62 2.65
CA SER A 65 5.79 -7.96 3.25
C SER A 65 4.46 -8.48 3.76
N ALA A 66 3.65 -7.62 4.37
CA ALA A 66 2.45 -8.07 5.03
C ALA A 66 1.33 -8.46 4.05
N PHE A 67 1.15 -7.69 2.97
CA PHE A 67 0.24 -8.08 1.89
C PHE A 67 0.78 -9.27 1.08
N TYR A 68 2.09 -9.48 1.03
CA TYR A 68 2.68 -10.67 0.43
C TYR A 68 2.33 -11.96 1.21
N MET A 69 2.15 -11.87 2.53
CA MET A 69 1.81 -13.02 3.40
C MET A 69 0.31 -13.36 3.37
N VAL A 70 -0.55 -12.42 2.98
CA VAL A 70 -1.99 -12.65 2.80
C VAL A 70 -2.26 -13.14 1.38
N PRO A 71 -2.80 -14.36 1.14
CA PRO A 71 -2.97 -14.93 -0.20
C PRO A 71 -3.70 -14.02 -1.20
N SER A 72 -4.81 -13.41 -0.78
CA SER A 72 -5.59 -12.51 -1.65
C SER A 72 -4.84 -11.20 -1.91
N GLY A 73 -4.10 -10.71 -0.91
CA GLY A 73 -3.21 -9.55 -1.04
C GLY A 73 -2.10 -9.80 -2.05
N LYS A 74 -1.38 -10.92 -1.90
CA LYS A 74 -0.34 -11.36 -2.84
C LYS A 74 -0.90 -11.47 -4.25
N LYS A 75 -2.05 -12.13 -4.42
CA LYS A 75 -2.69 -12.31 -5.73
C LYS A 75 -3.08 -10.96 -6.36
N TYR A 76 -3.68 -10.07 -5.58
CA TYR A 76 -4.10 -8.76 -6.05
C TYR A 76 -2.90 -7.89 -6.47
N PHE A 77 -1.89 -7.76 -5.62
CA PHE A 77 -0.74 -6.92 -5.92
C PHE A 77 0.20 -7.54 -6.97
N ALA A 78 0.27 -8.87 -7.10
CA ALA A 78 0.90 -9.52 -8.25
C ALA A 78 0.21 -9.15 -9.57
N LYS A 79 -1.13 -9.09 -9.59
CA LYS A 79 -1.88 -8.65 -10.78
C LYS A 79 -1.58 -7.19 -11.11
N CYS A 80 -1.48 -6.30 -10.11
CA CYS A 80 -1.07 -4.91 -10.31
C CYS A 80 0.38 -4.80 -10.84
N ALA A 81 1.31 -5.53 -10.22
CA ALA A 81 2.73 -5.53 -10.53
C ALA A 81 3.03 -6.07 -11.93
N SER A 82 2.30 -7.10 -12.40
CA SER A 82 2.49 -7.64 -13.74
C SER A 82 2.23 -6.61 -14.86
N LYS A 83 1.33 -5.64 -14.61
CA LYS A 83 1.02 -4.52 -15.51
C LYS A 83 1.97 -3.34 -15.36
N MET A 84 2.88 -3.37 -14.39
CA MET A 84 3.87 -2.33 -14.19
C MET A 84 4.89 -2.33 -15.34
N SER A 85 5.26 -1.12 -15.75
CA SER A 85 6.39 -0.88 -16.64
C SER A 85 7.31 0.16 -16.01
N TYR A 86 8.58 0.11 -16.39
CA TYR A 86 9.58 1.04 -15.89
C TYR A 86 10.53 1.45 -17.02
N ARG A 87 11.09 2.64 -16.89
CA ARG A 87 12.16 3.14 -17.74
C ARG A 87 13.23 3.76 -16.86
N ILE A 88 14.46 3.28 -16.95
CA ILE A 88 15.62 3.93 -16.35
C ILE A 88 15.86 5.23 -17.12
N ILE A 89 15.81 6.36 -16.42
CA ILE A 89 16.03 7.70 -16.98
C ILE A 89 17.52 8.02 -16.95
N SER A 90 18.18 7.74 -15.83
CA SER A 90 19.60 8.05 -15.65
C SER A 90 20.22 7.18 -14.57
N THR A 91 21.50 6.85 -14.71
CA THR A 91 22.29 6.16 -13.70
C THR A 91 23.51 7.01 -13.35
N LYS A 92 23.66 7.37 -12.08
CA LYS A 92 24.83 8.09 -11.56
C LYS A 92 25.63 7.15 -10.65
N LYS A 93 26.70 6.57 -11.17
CA LYS A 93 27.57 5.65 -10.43
C LYS A 93 28.79 6.38 -9.87
N LYS A 94 29.07 6.19 -8.58
CA LYS A 94 30.27 6.69 -7.89
C LYS A 94 30.85 5.57 -7.02
N GLY A 95 31.92 4.94 -7.52
CA GLY A 95 32.56 3.79 -6.86
C GLY A 95 31.58 2.64 -6.62
N ASN A 96 31.37 2.31 -5.34
CA ASN A 96 30.48 1.23 -4.88
C ASN A 96 29.02 1.67 -4.65
N LYS A 97 28.62 2.86 -5.10
CA LYS A 97 27.26 3.39 -5.01
C LYS A 97 26.75 3.79 -6.39
N ALA A 98 25.45 3.63 -6.63
CA ALA A 98 24.80 4.08 -7.85
C ALA A 98 23.40 4.61 -7.55
N ASP A 99 23.10 5.83 -7.99
CA ASP A 99 21.77 6.40 -7.93
C ASP A 99 21.09 6.23 -9.30
N VAL A 100 20.04 5.41 -9.33
CA VAL A 100 19.31 5.03 -10.54
C VAL A 100 17.95 5.71 -10.52
N LYS A 101 17.75 6.70 -11.40
CA LYS A 101 16.46 7.38 -11.54
C LYS A 101 15.58 6.59 -12.49
N VAL A 102 14.40 6.18 -12.04
CA VAL A 102 13.48 5.31 -12.77
C VAL A 102 12.10 5.94 -12.83
N LYS A 103 11.50 5.97 -14.02
CA LYS A 103 10.09 6.34 -14.23
C LYS A 103 9.27 5.06 -14.28
N PHE A 104 8.35 4.91 -13.35
CA PHE A 104 7.41 3.79 -13.29
C PHE A 104 6.05 4.21 -13.82
N ARG A 105 5.40 3.33 -14.56
CA ARG A 105 3.96 3.38 -14.84
C ARG A 105 3.33 2.14 -14.22
N TYR A 106 2.40 2.32 -13.29
CA TYR A 106 1.81 1.27 -12.47
C TYR A 106 0.29 1.49 -12.35
N VAL A 107 -0.45 0.43 -11.97
CA VAL A 107 -1.91 0.48 -11.83
C VAL A 107 -2.30 1.50 -10.75
N ASN A 108 -3.31 2.33 -11.00
CA ASN A 108 -3.88 3.18 -9.96
C ASN A 108 -4.83 2.35 -9.08
N CYS A 109 -4.47 2.06 -7.83
CA CYS A 109 -5.33 1.24 -6.96
C CYS A 109 -6.35 2.04 -6.12
N GLU A 110 -6.67 3.26 -6.51
CA GLU A 110 -7.59 4.14 -5.77
C GLU A 110 -8.97 3.50 -5.51
N ASP A 111 -9.59 2.93 -6.54
CA ASP A 111 -10.88 2.22 -6.42
C ASP A 111 -10.79 1.07 -5.41
N PHE A 112 -9.72 0.27 -5.50
CA PHE A 112 -9.47 -0.82 -4.56
C PHE A 112 -9.26 -0.32 -3.13
N THR A 113 -8.48 0.74 -2.96
CA THR A 113 -8.17 1.29 -1.63
C THR A 113 -9.45 1.79 -0.97
N PHE A 114 -10.29 2.52 -1.72
CA PHE A 114 -11.58 2.97 -1.24
C PHE A 114 -12.46 1.80 -0.82
N ASN A 115 -12.61 0.79 -1.69
CA ASN A 115 -13.42 -0.39 -1.39
C ASN A 115 -12.87 -1.19 -0.20
N PHE A 116 -11.55 -1.28 -0.07
CA PHE A 116 -10.87 -1.93 1.06
C PHE A 116 -11.23 -1.24 2.36
N CYS A 117 -11.12 0.10 2.42
CA CYS A 117 -11.54 0.86 3.59
C CYS A 117 -13.04 0.67 3.89
N MET A 118 -13.91 0.79 2.88
CA MET A 118 -15.35 0.64 3.08
C MET A 118 -15.74 -0.75 3.59
N ASN A 119 -15.15 -1.81 3.03
CA ASN A 119 -15.38 -3.17 3.50
C ASN A 119 -14.83 -3.38 4.91
N ALA A 120 -13.66 -2.83 5.25
CA ALA A 120 -13.14 -2.87 6.61
C ALA A 120 -14.09 -2.16 7.60
N PHE A 121 -14.70 -1.04 7.21
CA PHE A 121 -15.71 -0.35 8.02
C PHE A 121 -16.99 -1.18 8.20
N TYR A 122 -17.51 -1.82 7.15
CA TYR A 122 -18.67 -2.69 7.29
C TYR A 122 -18.39 -3.86 8.25
N TYR A 123 -17.20 -4.45 8.18
CA TYR A 123 -16.80 -5.51 9.11
C TYR A 123 -16.70 -5.01 10.54
N MET A 124 -16.25 -3.77 10.77
CA MET A 124 -16.30 -3.15 12.10
C MET A 124 -17.73 -2.96 12.57
N ALA A 125 -18.61 -2.41 11.73
CA ALA A 125 -20.00 -2.13 12.11
C ALA A 125 -20.77 -3.41 12.47
N ASP A 126 -20.42 -4.54 11.84
CA ASP A 126 -20.93 -5.88 12.16
C ASP A 126 -20.31 -6.50 13.43
N GLY A 127 -19.43 -5.78 14.15
CA GLY A 127 -18.70 -6.28 15.32
C GLY A 127 -17.63 -7.34 15.00
N LYS A 128 -17.38 -7.63 13.71
CA LYS A 128 -16.41 -8.67 13.28
C LYS A 128 -14.96 -8.30 13.57
N LEU A 129 -14.69 -7.05 13.95
CA LEU A 129 -13.36 -6.56 14.32
C LEU A 129 -13.19 -6.33 15.83
N ASP A 130 -14.24 -6.54 16.64
CA ASP A 130 -14.22 -6.17 18.07
C ASP A 130 -13.23 -7.03 18.88
N ASN A 131 -12.98 -8.25 18.43
CA ASN A 131 -12.08 -9.22 19.08
C ASN A 131 -10.80 -9.48 18.28
N LEU A 132 -10.33 -8.50 17.48
CA LEU A 132 -9.12 -8.64 16.65
C LEU A 132 -7.90 -9.16 17.45
N SER A 133 -7.72 -8.67 18.68
CA SER A 133 -6.60 -9.04 19.56
C SER A 133 -6.64 -10.48 20.06
N SER A 134 -7.80 -11.14 20.03
CA SER A 134 -7.96 -12.53 20.46
C SER A 134 -8.12 -13.50 19.27
N MET A 135 -8.05 -13.01 18.03
CA MET A 135 -8.08 -13.86 16.85
C MET A 135 -6.75 -14.57 16.66
N SER A 136 -6.79 -15.86 16.31
CA SER A 136 -5.63 -16.56 15.78
C SER A 136 -5.20 -15.96 14.44
N GLU A 137 -3.92 -16.13 14.08
CA GLU A 137 -3.38 -15.69 12.79
C GLU A 137 -4.20 -16.22 11.60
N LYS A 138 -4.67 -17.48 11.66
CA LYS A 138 -5.53 -18.07 10.62
C LYS A 138 -6.87 -17.34 10.48
N GLN A 139 -7.51 -16.98 11.59
CA GLN A 139 -8.77 -16.23 11.58
C GLN A 139 -8.55 -14.83 11.02
N LEU A 140 -7.45 -14.18 11.41
CA LEU A 140 -7.07 -12.87 10.93
C LEU A 140 -6.82 -12.87 9.41
N ILE A 141 -6.03 -13.82 8.91
CA ILE A 141 -5.77 -13.97 7.47
C ILE A 141 -7.08 -14.23 6.71
N LYS A 142 -7.97 -15.06 7.24
CA LYS A 142 -9.29 -15.31 6.64
C LYS A 142 -10.14 -14.04 6.57
N LEU A 143 -10.14 -13.23 7.63
CA LEU A 143 -10.85 -11.97 7.68
C LEU A 143 -10.30 -10.97 6.65
N VAL A 144 -8.98 -10.78 6.62
CA VAL A 144 -8.33 -9.86 5.68
C VAL A 144 -8.53 -10.32 4.23
N ASN A 145 -8.42 -11.62 3.95
CA ASN A 145 -8.75 -12.19 2.63
C ASN A 145 -10.17 -11.83 2.21
N GLY A 146 -11.16 -12.00 3.10
CA GLY A 146 -12.55 -11.66 2.81
C GLY A 146 -12.77 -10.17 2.46
N ILE A 147 -12.05 -9.28 3.15
CA ILE A 147 -12.07 -7.84 2.84
C ILE A 147 -11.45 -7.58 1.45
N ILE A 148 -10.28 -8.13 1.18
CA ILE A 148 -9.58 -7.96 -0.11
C ILE A 148 -10.42 -8.51 -1.26
N ASP A 149 -10.97 -9.71 -1.10
CA ASP A 149 -11.78 -10.40 -2.12
C ASP A 149 -13.04 -9.62 -2.48
N LYS A 150 -13.72 -9.04 -1.48
CA LYS A 150 -14.85 -8.12 -1.73
C LYS A 150 -14.39 -6.85 -2.44
N SER A 151 -13.25 -6.31 -2.04
CA SER A 151 -12.76 -5.02 -2.53
C SER A 151 -12.28 -5.05 -3.97
N GLN A 152 -11.81 -6.21 -4.43
CA GLN A 152 -11.29 -6.38 -5.79
C GLN A 152 -12.38 -6.59 -6.87
N LYS A 153 -13.64 -6.91 -6.51
CA LYS A 153 -14.71 -7.23 -7.48
C LYS A 153 -14.92 -6.14 -8.52
N ASP A 154 -14.93 -4.88 -8.09
CA ASP A 154 -15.18 -3.72 -8.96
C ASP A 154 -13.90 -2.92 -9.28
N THR A 155 -12.73 -3.48 -8.95
CA THR A 155 -11.46 -2.77 -9.17
C THR A 155 -11.06 -2.80 -10.63
N LYS A 156 -10.82 -1.60 -11.19
CA LYS A 156 -10.32 -1.42 -12.55
C LYS A 156 -8.80 -1.50 -12.59
N PHE A 157 -8.26 -2.43 -13.41
CA PHE A 157 -6.80 -2.61 -13.59
C PHE A 157 -6.25 -1.91 -14.84
N ASN A 158 -7.03 -1.05 -15.48
CA ASN A 158 -6.67 -0.33 -16.71
C ASN A 158 -6.39 1.16 -16.48
N ARG A 159 -6.50 1.63 -15.23
CA ARG A 159 -6.11 2.99 -14.82
C ARG A 159 -4.66 2.96 -14.36
N PHE A 160 -3.86 3.94 -14.77
CA PHE A 160 -2.43 3.96 -14.48
C PHE A 160 -1.98 5.32 -13.96
N LYS A 161 -1.02 5.30 -13.03
CA LYS A 161 -0.26 6.47 -12.59
C LYS A 161 1.20 6.32 -12.99
N THR A 162 1.89 7.45 -13.01
CA THR A 162 3.32 7.50 -13.29
C THR A 162 4.04 8.18 -12.13
N LYS A 163 5.18 7.61 -11.70
CA LYS A 163 6.01 8.18 -10.63
C LYS A 163 7.48 7.97 -10.95
N THR A 164 8.28 9.01 -10.74
CA THR A 164 9.73 8.93 -10.87
C THR A 164 10.35 8.77 -9.49
N VAL A 165 11.18 7.74 -9.33
CA VAL A 165 11.84 7.39 -8.08
C VAL A 165 13.34 7.27 -8.34
N THR A 166 14.16 7.78 -7.42
CA THR A 166 15.61 7.52 -7.43
C THR A 166 15.89 6.38 -6.46
N ILE A 167 16.45 5.29 -6.98
CA ILE A 167 16.77 4.07 -6.24
C ILE A 167 18.28 4.03 -6.07
N ARG A 168 18.74 4.02 -4.82
CA ARG A 168 20.17 3.90 -4.51
C ARG A 168 20.55 2.44 -4.43
N PHE A 169 21.46 2.02 -5.29
CA PHE A 169 22.12 0.72 -5.24
C PHE A 169 23.50 0.85 -4.60
N VAL A 170 23.87 -0.17 -3.82
CA VAL A 170 25.20 -0.32 -3.23
C VAL A 170 25.78 -1.66 -3.62
N LYS A 171 27.08 -1.68 -3.91
CA LYS A 171 27.80 -2.94 -4.18
C LYS A 171 27.95 -3.73 -2.88
N ALA A 172 27.53 -4.98 -2.89
CA ALA A 172 27.64 -5.93 -1.79
C ALA A 172 28.28 -7.21 -2.32
N LYS A 173 29.55 -7.45 -1.98
CA LYS A 173 30.37 -8.56 -2.51
C LYS A 173 30.23 -8.68 -4.04
N ASN A 174 29.43 -9.64 -4.51
CA ASN A 174 29.24 -10.03 -5.90
C ASN A 174 27.96 -9.52 -6.55
N CYS A 175 27.16 -8.68 -5.87
CA CYS A 175 25.94 -8.10 -6.44
C CYS A 175 25.73 -6.63 -6.07
N TRP A 176 24.82 -5.97 -6.79
CA TRP A 176 24.31 -4.67 -6.39
C TRP A 176 22.96 -4.85 -5.72
N LYS A 177 22.77 -4.19 -4.58
CA LYS A 177 21.53 -4.24 -3.81
C LYS A 177 20.96 -2.86 -3.63
N VAL A 178 19.64 -2.73 -3.64
CA VAL A 178 18.91 -1.55 -3.18
C VAL A 178 19.33 -1.29 -1.73
N GLN A 179 19.91 -0.11 -1.46
CA GLN A 179 20.40 0.25 -0.15
C GLN A 179 19.25 0.31 0.86
N LYS A 180 18.19 1.02 0.50
CA LYS A 180 16.97 1.17 1.27
C LYS A 180 15.79 1.35 0.33
N VAL A 181 14.70 0.61 0.56
CA VAL A 181 13.43 0.86 -0.12
C VAL A 181 12.82 2.14 0.48
N SER A 182 12.67 3.17 -0.36
CA SER A 182 12.01 4.41 0.05
C SER A 182 10.48 4.25 0.03
N ASP A 183 9.76 5.07 0.78
CA ASP A 183 8.29 5.06 0.76
C ASP A 183 7.74 5.30 -0.65
N LYS A 184 8.43 6.13 -1.45
CA LYS A 184 8.08 6.32 -2.86
C LYS A 184 8.19 5.05 -3.68
N LEU A 185 9.21 4.22 -3.43
CA LEU A 185 9.40 2.95 -4.11
C LEU A 185 8.38 1.90 -3.62
N ALA A 186 8.19 1.79 -2.31
CA ALA A 186 7.20 0.90 -1.71
C ALA A 186 5.77 1.23 -2.19
N ASP A 187 5.43 2.52 -2.27
CA ASP A 187 4.14 2.97 -2.79
C ASP A 187 3.96 2.61 -4.28
N VAL A 188 5.03 2.58 -5.09
CA VAL A 188 4.96 2.04 -6.47
C VAL A 188 4.75 0.52 -6.45
N MET A 189 5.46 -0.23 -5.60
CA MET A 189 5.29 -1.68 -5.44
C MET A 189 3.85 -2.04 -5.05
N MET A 190 3.25 -1.18 -4.22
CA MET A 190 1.87 -1.31 -3.73
C MET A 190 0.87 -0.52 -4.56
N ALA A 191 1.20 -0.16 -5.80
CA ALA A 191 0.28 0.47 -6.74
C ALA A 191 -0.47 1.69 -6.16
N ASN A 192 0.22 2.61 -5.48
CA ASN A 192 -0.27 3.76 -4.70
C ASN A 192 -1.23 3.48 -3.53
N PHE A 193 -1.29 2.23 -3.03
CA PHE A 193 -2.18 1.88 -1.92
C PHE A 193 -1.86 2.64 -0.63
N ALA A 194 -0.59 2.71 -0.24
CA ALA A 194 -0.16 3.36 0.99
C ALA A 194 -0.51 4.87 0.98
N SER A 195 -0.20 5.57 -0.10
CA SER A 195 -0.55 6.99 -0.25
C SER A 195 -2.06 7.22 -0.32
N ASN A 196 -2.82 6.35 -1.00
CA ASN A 196 -4.28 6.46 -1.00
C ASN A 196 -4.89 6.26 0.39
N LEU A 197 -4.38 5.31 1.18
CA LEU A 197 -4.82 5.09 2.57
C LEU A 197 -4.59 6.34 3.43
N GLN A 198 -3.40 6.95 3.32
CA GLN A 198 -3.09 8.19 4.04
C GLN A 198 -4.04 9.33 3.64
N ASN A 199 -4.28 9.51 2.34
CA ASN A 199 -5.19 10.55 1.85
C ASN A 199 -6.63 10.37 2.39
N LEU A 200 -7.13 9.13 2.42
CA LEU A 200 -8.45 8.82 2.96
C LEU A 200 -8.54 9.07 4.47
N ALA A 201 -7.48 8.75 5.21
CA ALA A 201 -7.40 9.03 6.64
C ALA A 201 -7.43 10.55 6.91
N THR A 202 -6.66 11.33 6.16
CA THR A 202 -6.63 12.80 6.25
C THR A 202 -7.97 13.44 5.87
N PHE A 203 -8.62 12.95 4.81
CA PHE A 203 -9.96 13.41 4.40
C PHE A 203 -11.02 13.18 5.50
N SER A 204 -10.94 12.03 6.17
CA SER A 204 -11.87 11.67 7.24
C SER A 204 -11.72 12.56 8.47
N ILE A 205 -10.48 12.95 8.82
CA ILE A 205 -10.19 13.84 9.95
C ILE A 205 -10.69 15.26 9.66
N SER A 206 -10.32 15.83 8.52
CA SER A 206 -10.72 17.19 8.13
C SER A 206 -12.24 17.37 8.06
N SER A 207 -12.94 16.41 7.43
CA SER A 207 -14.41 16.41 7.34
C SER A 207 -15.09 16.33 8.71
N ALA A 208 -14.49 15.62 9.67
CA ALA A 208 -15.05 15.43 11.01
C ALA A 208 -14.74 16.60 11.97
N CYS A 209 -13.63 17.30 11.76
CA CYS A 209 -13.22 18.46 12.57
C CYS A 209 -13.90 19.78 12.15
N GLY A 210 -14.77 19.76 11.13
CA GLY A 210 -15.42 20.98 10.62
C GLY A 210 -14.44 21.95 9.94
N GLU A 211 -13.16 21.57 9.82
CA GLU A 211 -12.19 22.32 9.04
C GLU A 211 -12.60 22.21 7.57
N LYS A 212 -12.94 23.35 6.96
CA LYS A 212 -13.00 23.50 5.51
C LYS A 212 -11.58 23.40 4.96
N SER A 213 -10.91 22.26 5.09
CA SER A 213 -9.62 22.07 4.44
C SER A 213 -9.89 21.80 2.96
N ALA A 214 -9.51 22.81 2.17
CA ALA A 214 -9.61 22.83 0.72
C ALA A 214 -8.67 21.77 0.13
N TYR A 215 -9.13 20.52 0.05
CA TYR A 215 -8.64 19.59 -0.96
C TYR A 215 -9.78 19.31 -1.93
N VAL A 216 -9.75 20.07 -3.01
CA VAL A 216 -10.54 19.83 -4.22
C VAL A 216 -10.13 18.45 -4.73
N ILE A 217 -10.98 17.45 -4.46
CA ILE A 217 -10.99 16.20 -5.21
C ILE A 217 -11.20 16.59 -6.67
N PRO A 218 -10.34 16.22 -7.63
CA PRO A 218 -10.58 16.56 -9.03
C PRO A 218 -11.95 16.03 -9.43
N GLU A 219 -12.84 16.92 -9.88
CA GLU A 219 -14.22 16.62 -10.29
C GLU A 219 -14.29 15.71 -11.54
N THR A 220 -13.15 15.22 -12.05
CA THR A 220 -13.07 14.55 -13.35
C THR A 220 -13.35 13.04 -13.30
N SER A 221 -14.14 12.57 -12.34
CA SER A 221 -14.80 11.27 -12.51
C SER A 221 -16.25 11.40 -12.08
N GLU A 222 -17.19 11.04 -12.96
CA GLU A 222 -18.62 10.94 -12.69
C GLU A 222 -18.96 10.07 -11.44
N TYR A 223 -17.97 9.38 -10.88
CA TYR A 223 -18.03 8.56 -9.67
C TYR A 223 -17.81 9.33 -8.35
N GLY A 224 -17.27 10.56 -8.38
CA GLY A 224 -16.87 11.31 -7.17
C GLY A 224 -18.05 11.77 -6.31
N THR A 225 -19.16 12.18 -6.90
CA THR A 225 -20.31 12.76 -6.18
C THR A 225 -21.08 11.71 -5.40
N VAL A 226 -21.22 10.49 -5.95
CA VAL A 226 -21.93 9.38 -5.30
C VAL A 226 -21.10 8.80 -4.16
N GLN A 227 -19.80 8.58 -4.36
CA GLN A 227 -18.92 8.08 -3.30
C GLN A 227 -18.72 9.10 -2.17
N LYS A 228 -18.64 10.40 -2.47
CA LYS A 228 -18.63 11.46 -1.46
C LYS A 228 -19.94 11.50 -0.69
N LYS A 229 -21.09 11.38 -1.35
CA LYS A 229 -22.40 11.31 -0.69
C LYS A 229 -22.53 10.05 0.18
N VAL A 230 -22.05 8.89 -0.28
CA VAL A 230 -22.07 7.64 0.49
C VAL A 230 -21.13 7.71 1.69
N LEU A 231 -19.89 8.20 1.52
CA LEU A 231 -18.95 8.40 2.62
C LEU A 231 -19.49 9.42 3.63
N VAL A 232 -20.03 10.56 3.17
CA VAL A 232 -20.69 11.55 4.05
C VAL A 232 -21.93 10.97 4.72
N LYS A 233 -22.72 10.12 4.06
CA LYS A 233 -23.91 9.48 4.64
C LYS A 233 -23.54 8.40 5.67
N VAL A 234 -22.48 7.64 5.42
CA VAL A 234 -21.92 6.67 6.38
C VAL A 234 -21.32 7.39 7.58
N LEU A 235 -20.53 8.44 7.36
CA LEU A 235 -20.02 9.30 8.43
C LEU A 235 -21.17 9.96 9.20
N LYS A 236 -22.21 10.48 8.53
CA LYS A 236 -23.42 11.01 9.19
C LYS A 236 -24.20 9.94 9.96
N ASN A 237 -24.28 8.69 9.51
CA ASN A 237 -24.91 7.62 10.29
C ASN A 237 -24.08 7.24 11.53
N ILE A 238 -22.75 7.34 11.45
CA ILE A 238 -21.82 7.06 12.56
C ILE A 238 -21.80 8.22 13.56
N TYR A 239 -21.85 9.47 13.09
CA TYR A 239 -21.76 10.69 13.91
C TYR A 239 -23.14 11.33 14.20
N GLY A 240 -24.22 10.79 13.65
CA GLY A 240 -25.58 11.36 13.66
C GLY A 240 -26.51 10.81 14.73
N ARG A 241 -26.00 10.16 15.77
CA ARG A 241 -26.60 10.41 17.08
C ARG A 241 -25.99 11.69 17.60
N LYS A 242 -26.76 12.78 17.58
CA LYS A 242 -26.46 13.95 18.41
C LYS A 242 -26.11 13.42 19.81
N PRO A 243 -25.00 13.81 20.43
CA PRO A 243 -24.95 13.72 21.88
C PRO A 243 -26.07 14.63 22.38
N GLU A 244 -27.07 14.05 23.05
CA GLU A 244 -27.89 14.85 23.95
C GLU A 244 -26.93 15.44 24.97
N LEU A 245 -26.66 16.73 24.81
CA LEU A 245 -26.06 17.53 25.86
C LEU A 245 -27.13 17.60 26.94
N SER A 246 -26.95 16.80 27.99
CA SER A 246 -27.68 17.00 29.25
C SER A 246 -27.45 18.45 29.70
N ALA A 247 -28.55 19.11 30.05
CA ALA A 247 -28.61 20.49 30.52
C ALA A 247 -27.69 20.73 31.74
#